data_AF-A0A7X6PTY0-F1
#
_entry.id   AF-A0A7X6PTY0-F1
#
_cell.length_a   1.000
_cell.length_b   1.000
_cell.length_c   1.000
_cell.angle_alpha   90.00
_cell.angle_beta   90.00
_cell.angle_gamma   90.00
#
_symmetry.space_group_name_H-M   'P 1'
#
loop_
_entity.id
_entity.type
_entity.pdbx_description
1 polymer ?
#
loop_
_entity_poly.entity_id
_entity_poly.type
_entity_poly.pdbx_seq_one_letter_code
_entity_poly.pdbx_strand_id
1 'polypeptide(L)'
;MDKRGNITYSQLASFSLIQGYDIDESGRALKPGEKKQPFEPLTAGLRILPYSMISINAEAEWDHYKDDFTYADIAVKLGVQRKNGLKDIYRLDYVYNDTGNKGLGYYVNINLAKGFSVGANLRRDVDQGYNVEQSYWVDYGSKCWGIRLGMQQYDEESRVMLGFRLFGFSE
;
A
#
# COMPACT_ATOMS: atom_id res chain seq x y z
N MET A 1 29.28 2.14 7.14
CA MET A 1 30.25 1.96 8.25
C MET A 1 29.60 2.49 9.51
N ASP A 2 29.44 1.64 10.52
CA ASP A 2 29.05 2.12 11.84
C ASP A 2 30.23 2.84 12.53
N LYS A 3 29.99 3.44 13.70
CA LYS A 3 31.03 4.12 14.50
C LYS A 3 32.16 3.18 14.96
N ARG A 4 32.06 1.87 14.71
CA ARG A 4 33.01 0.82 15.10
C ARG A 4 33.74 0.21 13.88
N GLY A 5 33.54 0.75 12.67
CA GLY A 5 34.21 0.30 11.46
C GLY A 5 33.56 -0.92 10.80
N ASN A 6 32.39 -1.37 11.25
CA ASN A 6 31.71 -2.52 10.66
C ASN A 6 31.09 -2.16 9.31
N ILE A 7 31.24 -3.05 8.33
CA ILE A 7 30.59 -2.95 7.03
C ILE A 7 29.10 -3.19 7.22
N THR A 8 28.29 -2.21 6.83
CA THR A 8 26.84 -2.27 6.91
C THR A 8 26.30 -2.48 5.50
N TYR A 9 25.68 -3.64 5.25
CA TYR A 9 24.99 -3.89 3.99
C TYR A 9 23.56 -3.35 4.09
N SER A 10 23.11 -2.64 3.06
CA SER A 10 21.73 -2.17 2.96
C SER A 10 21.23 -2.45 1.55
N GLN A 11 20.10 -3.16 1.45
CA GLN A 11 19.45 -3.40 0.17
C GLN A 11 18.66 -2.17 -0.23
N LEU A 12 19.18 -1.44 -1.22
CA LEU A 12 18.55 -0.24 -1.74
C LEU A 12 17.37 -0.56 -2.66
N ALA A 13 17.48 -1.63 -3.46
CA ALA A 13 16.41 -2.09 -4.32
C ALA A 13 16.43 -3.60 -4.54
N SER A 14 15.26 -4.16 -4.85
CA SER A 14 15.12 -5.48 -5.48
C SER A 14 14.16 -5.36 -6.65
N PHE A 15 14.51 -6.05 -7.72
CA PHE A 15 13.69 -6.20 -8.91
C PHE A 15 13.54 -7.69 -9.22
N SER A 16 12.33 -8.11 -9.56
CA SER A 16 12.01 -9.46 -10.00
C SER A 16 11.21 -9.40 -11.28
N LEU A 17 11.47 -10.34 -12.18
CA LEU A 17 10.73 -10.53 -13.42
C LEU A 17 10.37 -12.01 -13.51
N ILE A 18 9.08 -12.31 -13.62
CA ILE A 18 8.55 -13.67 -13.56
C ILE A 18 7.66 -13.88 -14.78
N GLN A 19 7.88 -14.98 -15.50
CA GLN A 19 7.08 -15.41 -16.63
C GLN A 19 6.55 -16.82 -16.35
N GLY A 20 5.24 -16.94 -16.10
CA GLY A 20 4.59 -18.23 -15.94
C GLY A 20 4.42 -18.96 -17.29
N TYR A 21 4.38 -20.29 -17.23
CA TYR A 21 4.12 -21.16 -18.38
C TYR A 21 3.13 -22.27 -18.01
N ASP A 22 1.97 -22.27 -18.66
CA ASP A 22 0.91 -23.24 -18.52
C ASP A 22 1.15 -24.43 -19.49
N ILE A 23 1.51 -25.57 -18.90
CA ILE A 23 1.77 -26.82 -19.63
C ILE A 23 0.46 -27.44 -20.15
N ASP A 24 -0.66 -27.23 -19.46
CA ASP A 24 -1.95 -27.77 -19.85
C ASP A 24 -2.49 -27.03 -21.07
N GLU A 25 -2.41 -25.69 -21.09
CA GLU A 25 -2.74 -24.89 -22.28
C GLU A 25 -1.79 -25.21 -23.44
N SER A 26 -0.51 -25.41 -23.14
CA SER A 26 0.46 -25.88 -24.12
C SER A 26 0.12 -27.26 -24.69
N GLY A 27 -0.48 -28.15 -23.89
CA GLY A 27 -0.86 -29.51 -24.28
C GLY A 27 -2.23 -29.62 -24.95
N ARG A 28 -3.08 -28.59 -24.82
CA ARG A 28 -4.47 -28.61 -25.25
C ARG A 28 -4.65 -28.85 -26.76
N ALA A 29 -5.69 -29.60 -27.12
CA ALA A 29 -6.13 -29.74 -28.50
C ALA A 29 -6.81 -28.45 -28.97
N LEU A 30 -6.40 -27.93 -30.14
CA LEU A 30 -6.93 -26.69 -30.71
C LEU A 30 -8.14 -26.94 -31.58
N LYS A 31 -9.14 -26.05 -31.49
CA LYS A 31 -10.18 -25.96 -32.53
C LYS A 31 -9.64 -25.17 -33.74
N PRO A 32 -10.22 -25.34 -34.94
CA PRO A 32 -9.82 -24.55 -36.11
C PRO A 32 -9.89 -23.04 -35.82
N GLY A 33 -8.78 -22.33 -36.02
CA GLY A 33 -8.66 -20.89 -35.78
C GLY A 33 -8.18 -20.49 -34.38
N GLU A 34 -8.11 -21.42 -33.41
CA GLU A 34 -7.53 -21.14 -32.10
C GLU A 34 -6.00 -21.17 -32.13
N LYS A 35 -5.38 -20.29 -31.33
CA LYS A 35 -3.94 -20.30 -31.05
C LYS A 35 -3.73 -20.59 -29.57
N LYS A 36 -2.68 -21.35 -29.25
CA LYS A 36 -2.28 -21.60 -27.86
C LYS A 36 -1.76 -20.33 -27.21
N GLN A 37 -2.10 -20.17 -25.94
CA GLN A 37 -1.66 -19.05 -25.13
C GLN A 37 -0.98 -19.53 -23.83
N PRO A 38 0.12 -20.30 -23.91
CA PRO A 38 0.68 -20.97 -22.74
C PRO A 38 1.43 -20.04 -21.78
N PHE A 39 1.76 -18.81 -22.18
CA PHE A 39 2.47 -17.89 -21.30
C PHE A 39 1.47 -17.08 -20.47
N GLU A 40 1.60 -17.13 -19.14
CA GLU A 40 0.85 -16.25 -18.24
C GLU A 40 1.31 -14.79 -18.41
N PRO A 41 0.57 -13.79 -17.88
CA PRO A 41 1.08 -12.42 -17.86
C PRO A 41 2.48 -12.31 -17.24
N LEU A 42 3.32 -11.47 -17.84
CA LEU A 42 4.67 -11.18 -17.35
C LEU A 42 4.57 -10.30 -16.10
N THR A 43 4.98 -10.82 -14.93
CA THR A 43 4.95 -10.09 -13.66
C THR A 43 6.29 -9.42 -13.39
N ALA A 44 6.27 -8.12 -13.18
CA ALA A 44 7.42 -7.32 -12.74
C ALA A 44 7.19 -6.81 -11.32
N GLY A 45 8.09 -7.15 -10.40
CA GLY A 45 8.08 -6.69 -9.01
C GLY A 45 9.27 -5.78 -8.73
N LEU A 46 9.04 -4.67 -8.04
CA LEU A 46 10.05 -3.67 -7.71
C LEU A 46 9.85 -3.18 -6.27
N ARG A 47 10.92 -3.22 -5.49
CA ARG A 47 10.97 -2.61 -4.16
C ARG A 47 12.19 -1.71 -4.07
N ILE A 48 11.99 -0.46 -3.67
CA ILE A 48 13.06 0.54 -3.52
C ILE A 48 12.96 1.17 -2.13
N LEU A 49 14.11 1.27 -1.48
CA LEU A 49 14.34 1.87 -0.17
C LEU A 49 15.48 2.90 -0.32
N PRO A 50 15.25 4.04 -1.00
CA PRO A 50 16.32 4.99 -1.30
C PRO A 50 16.85 5.66 -0.02
N TYR A 51 15.99 5.80 0.99
CA TYR A 51 16.31 6.31 2.32
C TYR A 51 15.51 5.55 3.37
N SER A 52 15.94 5.56 4.63
CA SER A 52 15.21 4.90 5.74
C SER A 52 13.79 5.43 5.97
N MET A 53 13.49 6.64 5.47
CA MET A 53 12.18 7.26 5.55
C MET A 53 11.26 6.98 4.36
N ILE A 54 11.78 6.52 3.21
CA ILE A 54 10.98 6.33 1.98
C ILE A 54 11.00 4.85 1.60
N SER A 55 9.83 4.29 1.30
CA SER A 55 9.72 2.97 0.66
C SER A 55 8.75 3.04 -0.50
N ILE A 56 9.17 2.48 -1.63
CA ILE A 56 8.36 2.32 -2.84
C ILE A 56 8.27 0.82 -3.10
N ASN A 57 7.06 0.32 -3.27
CA ASN A 57 6.80 -1.03 -3.77
C ASN A 57 5.92 -0.89 -5.01
N ALA A 58 6.23 -1.62 -6.05
CA ALA A 58 5.46 -1.66 -7.27
C ALA A 58 5.41 -3.09 -7.79
N GLU A 59 4.26 -3.48 -8.30
CA GLU A 59 4.03 -4.74 -8.99
C GLU A 59 3.17 -4.44 -10.22
N ALA A 60 3.46 -5.09 -11.34
CA ALA A 60 2.66 -4.97 -12.54
C ALA A 60 2.66 -6.29 -13.32
N GLU A 61 1.55 -6.57 -13.99
CA GLU A 61 1.39 -7.71 -14.89
C GLU A 61 1.07 -7.23 -16.30
N TRP A 62 1.78 -7.77 -17.27
CA TRP A 62 1.60 -7.48 -18.69
C TRP A 62 1.16 -8.72 -19.45
N ASP A 63 0.01 -8.66 -20.12
CA ASP A 63 -0.48 -9.74 -20.97
C ASP A 63 -0.02 -9.50 -22.41
N HIS A 64 1.00 -10.24 -22.86
CA HIS A 64 1.55 -10.15 -24.21
C HIS A 64 0.58 -10.63 -25.31
N TYR A 65 -0.53 -11.29 -24.97
CA TYR A 65 -1.57 -11.64 -25.95
C TYR A 65 -2.60 -10.53 -26.14
N LYS A 66 -2.81 -9.69 -25.11
CA LYS A 66 -3.66 -8.50 -25.18
C LYS A 66 -2.90 -7.22 -25.54
N ASP A 67 -1.57 -7.23 -25.41
CA ASP A 67 -0.72 -6.05 -25.54
C ASP A 67 -1.12 -4.94 -24.56
N ASP A 68 -1.46 -5.33 -23.32
CA ASP A 68 -1.92 -4.41 -22.27
C ASP A 68 -1.54 -4.90 -20.86
N PHE A 69 -1.56 -3.98 -19.89
CA PHE A 69 -1.44 -4.32 -18.48
C PHE A 69 -2.76 -4.91 -17.96
N THR A 70 -2.66 -6.02 -17.22
CA THR A 70 -3.80 -6.63 -16.53
C THR A 70 -3.88 -6.20 -15.07
N TYR A 71 -2.73 -5.84 -14.48
CA TYR A 71 -2.64 -5.45 -13.08
C TYR A 71 -1.51 -4.46 -12.86
N ALA A 72 -1.72 -3.54 -11.93
CA ALA A 72 -0.64 -2.75 -11.31
C ALA A 72 -0.99 -2.39 -9.87
N ASP A 73 -0.03 -2.51 -8.96
CA ASP A 73 -0.12 -2.02 -7.58
C ASP A 73 1.16 -1.23 -7.26
N ILE A 74 1.00 0.02 -6.83
CA ILE A 74 2.09 0.92 -6.53
C ILE A 74 1.83 1.56 -5.17
N ALA A 75 2.70 1.29 -4.21
CA ALA A 75 2.64 1.83 -2.86
C ALA A 75 3.89 2.66 -2.54
N VAL A 76 3.70 3.95 -2.28
CA VAL A 76 4.74 4.87 -1.82
C VAL A 76 4.45 5.24 -0.38
N LYS A 77 5.44 5.10 0.50
CA LYS A 77 5.34 5.49 1.90
C LYS A 77 6.51 6.37 2.30
N LEU A 78 6.20 7.48 2.96
CA LEU A 78 7.12 8.38 3.62
C LEU A 78 6.87 8.35 5.13
N GLY A 79 7.93 8.16 5.91
CA GLY A 79 7.89 8.10 7.35
C GLY A 79 8.89 9.09 7.97
N VAL A 80 8.41 10.21 8.51
CA VAL A 80 9.26 11.25 9.09
C VAL A 80 9.40 11.03 10.58
N GLN A 81 10.62 10.72 11.03
CA GLN A 81 10.92 10.53 12.45
C GLN A 81 10.91 11.87 13.18
N ARG A 82 10.19 11.93 14.31
CA ARG A 82 10.16 13.05 15.24
C ARG A 82 10.89 12.69 16.54
N LYS A 83 11.05 13.70 17.41
CA LYS A 83 11.55 13.52 18.78
C LYS A 83 10.64 12.53 19.55
N ASN A 84 11.20 11.90 20.58
CA ASN A 84 10.50 10.97 21.47
C ASN A 84 9.91 9.73 20.77
N GLY A 85 10.52 9.28 19.67
CA GLY A 85 10.11 8.06 18.97
C GLY A 85 8.85 8.21 18.10
N LEU A 86 8.22 9.40 18.08
CA LEU A 86 7.05 9.67 17.25
C LEU A 86 7.42 9.64 15.76
N LYS A 87 6.48 9.23 14.91
CA LYS A 87 6.68 9.12 13.47
C LYS A 87 5.44 9.57 12.72
N ASP A 88 5.60 10.57 11.85
CA ASP A 88 4.54 10.91 10.90
C ASP A 88 4.61 9.97 9.71
N ILE A 89 3.45 9.62 9.17
CA ILE A 89 3.33 8.65 8.09
C ILE A 89 2.48 9.27 6.99
N TYR A 90 3.00 9.24 5.78
CA TYR A 90 2.30 9.58 4.55
C TYR A 90 2.39 8.36 3.64
N ARG A 91 1.29 7.96 3.03
CA ARG A 91 1.24 6.87 2.08
C ARG A 91 0.31 7.22 0.93
N LEU A 92 0.74 6.82 -0.26
CA LEU A 92 0.01 6.90 -1.51
C LEU A 92 -0.01 5.51 -2.12
N ASP A 93 -1.18 4.98 -2.42
CA ASP A 93 -1.37 3.67 -3.00
C ASP A 93 -2.16 3.82 -4.31
N TYR A 94 -1.74 3.15 -5.37
CA TYR A 94 -2.47 3.08 -6.64
C TYR A 94 -2.66 1.61 -7.00
N VAL A 95 -3.89 1.23 -7.32
CA VAL A 95 -4.20 -0.11 -7.81
C VAL A 95 -4.95 -0.02 -9.12
N TYR A 96 -4.65 -0.93 -10.04
CA TYR A 96 -5.32 -1.12 -11.31
C TYR A 96 -5.49 -2.61 -11.56
N ASN A 97 -6.65 -2.99 -12.10
CA ASN A 97 -6.97 -4.31 -12.58
C ASN A 97 -7.90 -4.18 -13.80
N ASP A 98 -7.62 -4.92 -14.87
CA ASP A 98 -8.38 -4.89 -16.14
C ASP A 98 -9.85 -5.30 -16.00
N THR A 99 -10.21 -5.98 -14.90
CA THR A 99 -11.60 -6.32 -14.56
C THR A 99 -12.39 -5.20 -13.87
N GLY A 100 -11.81 -4.00 -13.74
CA GLY A 100 -12.54 -2.78 -13.39
C GLY A 100 -12.23 -2.19 -12.02
N ASN A 101 -11.17 -2.63 -11.34
CA ASN A 101 -10.75 -2.01 -10.08
C ASN A 101 -9.62 -1.04 -10.35
N LYS A 102 -9.92 0.26 -10.30
CA LYS A 102 -8.91 1.31 -10.38
C LYS A 102 -9.03 2.23 -9.20
N GLY A 103 -8.07 2.17 -8.29
CA GLY A 103 -8.14 2.82 -6.99
C GLY A 103 -6.96 3.72 -6.73
N LEU A 104 -7.22 4.82 -6.02
CA LEU A 104 -6.19 5.70 -5.49
C LEU A 104 -6.43 5.90 -4.00
N GLY A 105 -5.46 5.51 -3.19
CA GLY A 105 -5.45 5.56 -1.74
C GLY A 105 -4.48 6.61 -1.23
N TYR A 106 -4.90 7.37 -0.21
CA TYR A 106 -4.07 8.33 0.51
C TYR A 106 -4.22 8.08 2.00
N TYR A 107 -3.10 7.96 2.70
CA TYR A 107 -3.09 7.85 4.15
C TYR A 107 -2.12 8.85 4.74
N VAL A 108 -2.58 9.58 5.76
CA VAL A 108 -1.78 10.54 6.50
C VAL A 108 -2.00 10.36 7.99
N ASN A 109 -0.93 10.33 8.77
CA ASN A 109 -0.96 10.40 10.22
C ASN A 109 0.14 11.34 10.70
N ILE A 110 -0.24 12.40 11.41
CA ILE A 110 0.65 13.47 11.83
C ILE A 110 0.55 13.63 13.34
N ASN A 111 1.69 13.60 14.01
CA ASN A 111 1.79 13.85 15.44
C ASN A 111 1.81 15.35 15.70
N LEU A 112 1.03 15.80 16.67
CA LEU A 112 0.92 17.18 17.12
C LEU A 112 1.55 17.34 18.53
N ALA A 113 1.48 18.55 19.07
CA ALA A 113 1.99 18.82 20.40
C ALA A 113 1.15 18.12 21.49
N LYS A 114 1.77 17.89 22.66
CA LYS A 114 1.09 17.43 23.88
C LYS A 114 0.33 16.10 23.73
N GLY A 115 0.83 15.18 22.91
CA GLY A 115 0.27 13.82 22.78
C GLY A 115 -0.92 13.71 21.82
N PHE A 116 -1.28 14.79 21.13
CA PHE A 116 -2.30 14.72 20.08
C PHE A 116 -1.72 14.19 18.77
N SER A 117 -2.54 13.51 17.98
CA SER A 117 -2.26 13.27 16.56
C SER A 117 -3.54 13.31 15.74
N VAL A 118 -3.41 13.57 14.45
CA VAL A 118 -4.53 13.60 13.51
C VAL A 118 -4.19 12.72 12.33
N GLY A 119 -5.21 12.18 11.67
CA GLY A 119 -4.98 11.45 10.44
C GLY A 119 -6.22 11.32 9.58
N ALA A 120 -5.95 10.92 8.34
CA ALA A 120 -6.93 10.70 7.32
C ALA A 120 -6.56 9.46 6.50
N ASN A 121 -7.57 8.72 6.05
CA ASN A 121 -7.47 7.65 5.07
C ASN A 121 -8.54 7.92 4.00
N LEU A 122 -8.13 8.08 2.75
CA LEU A 122 -9.01 8.37 1.63
C LEU A 122 -8.76 7.34 0.55
N ARG A 123 -9.79 6.65 0.09
CA ARG A 123 -9.72 5.74 -1.05
C ARG A 123 -10.78 6.14 -2.06
N ARG A 124 -10.35 6.36 -3.30
CA ARG A 124 -11.22 6.78 -4.40
C ARG A 124 -11.13 5.76 -5.53
N ASP A 125 -12.28 5.47 -6.13
CA ASP A 125 -12.33 4.79 -7.41
C ASP A 125 -12.07 5.82 -8.51
N VAL A 126 -11.07 5.56 -9.34
CA VAL A 126 -10.61 6.49 -10.38
C VAL A 126 -11.58 6.52 -11.56
N ASP A 127 -12.21 5.40 -11.88
CA ASP A 127 -13.09 5.29 -13.06
C ASP A 127 -14.49 5.83 -12.75
N GLN A 128 -15.01 5.56 -11.55
CA GLN A 128 -16.31 6.08 -11.12
C GLN A 128 -16.24 7.48 -10.52
N GLY A 129 -15.04 7.94 -10.16
CA GLY A 129 -14.81 9.29 -9.65
C GLY A 129 -15.40 9.57 -8.26
N TYR A 130 -15.93 8.59 -7.54
CA TYR A 130 -16.42 8.77 -6.17
C TYR A 130 -15.47 8.17 -5.12
N ASN A 131 -15.56 8.69 -3.90
CA ASN A 131 -14.78 8.19 -2.77
C ASN A 131 -15.41 6.89 -2.26
N VAL A 132 -14.65 5.80 -2.29
CA VAL A 132 -15.06 4.48 -1.78
C VAL A 132 -15.00 4.48 -0.25
N GLU A 133 -13.97 5.09 0.32
CA GLU A 133 -13.79 5.18 1.77
C GLU A 133 -13.14 6.50 2.15
N GLN A 134 -13.67 7.13 3.19
CA GLN A 134 -13.06 8.31 3.81
C GLN A 134 -13.10 8.14 5.33
N SER A 135 -11.94 8.13 5.97
CA SER A 135 -11.83 8.05 7.42
C SER A 135 -10.97 9.20 7.92
N TYR A 136 -11.40 9.86 8.98
CA TYR A 136 -10.68 10.92 9.67
C TYR A 136 -10.64 10.62 11.16
N TRP A 137 -9.55 10.94 11.82
CA TRP A 137 -9.47 10.75 13.26
C TRP A 137 -8.60 11.79 13.95
N VAL A 138 -8.94 12.02 15.22
CA VAL A 138 -8.12 12.72 16.20
C VAL A 138 -7.81 11.75 17.32
N ASP A 139 -6.54 11.64 17.64
CA ASP A 139 -6.03 10.85 18.75
C ASP A 139 -5.48 11.76 19.84
N TYR A 140 -5.65 11.33 21.08
CA TYR A 140 -4.91 11.85 22.22
C TYR A 140 -4.28 10.67 22.96
N GLY A 141 -2.97 10.72 23.18
CA GLY A 141 -2.20 9.72 23.92
C GLY A 141 -1.58 10.30 25.17
N SER A 142 -1.78 9.61 26.30
CA SER A 142 -1.05 9.77 27.55
C SER A 142 -0.18 8.54 27.82
N LYS A 143 0.51 8.49 28.96
CA LYS A 143 1.48 7.43 29.30
C LYS A 143 0.87 6.02 29.35
N CYS A 144 -0.37 5.89 29.83
CA CYS A 144 -1.00 4.58 30.07
C CYS A 144 -2.36 4.43 29.38
N TRP A 145 -2.83 5.46 28.68
CA TRP A 145 -4.13 5.45 28.02
C TRP A 145 -4.15 6.41 26.84
N GLY A 146 -5.07 6.20 25.92
CA GLY A 146 -5.35 7.10 24.81
C GLY A 146 -6.81 7.02 24.39
N ILE A 147 -7.24 8.07 23.70
CA ILE A 147 -8.59 8.18 23.14
C ILE A 147 -8.45 8.44 21.64
N ARG A 148 -9.33 7.82 20.85
CA ARG A 148 -9.52 8.11 19.43
C ARG A 148 -10.96 8.55 19.21
N LEU A 149 -11.14 9.73 18.63
CA LEU A 149 -12.39 10.10 18.00
C LEU A 149 -12.21 9.97 16.50
N GLY A 150 -13.03 9.14 15.86
CA GLY A 150 -12.97 8.87 14.44
C GLY A 150 -14.32 9.09 13.76
N MET A 151 -14.28 9.52 12.52
CA MET A 151 -15.41 9.55 11.61
C MET A 151 -15.03 8.76 10.37
N GLN A 152 -15.91 7.88 9.92
CA GLN A 152 -15.72 7.07 8.73
C GLN A 152 -16.97 7.17 7.87
N GLN A 153 -16.76 7.44 6.59
CA GLN A 153 -17.76 7.37 5.54
C GLN A 153 -17.36 6.26 4.58
N TYR A 154 -18.27 5.32 4.37
CA TYR A 154 -18.13 4.26 3.39
C TYR A 154 -19.41 4.25 2.56
N ASP A 155 -19.28 4.57 1.27
CA ASP A 155 -20.42 4.78 0.39
C ASP A 155 -21.42 5.82 0.98
N GLU A 156 -22.69 5.46 1.18
CA GLU A 156 -23.71 6.32 1.79
C GLU A 156 -23.76 6.26 3.33
N GLU A 157 -23.00 5.35 3.97
CA GLU A 157 -23.05 5.17 5.42
C GLU A 157 -21.96 5.99 6.13
N SER A 158 -22.39 6.78 7.12
CA SER A 158 -21.50 7.55 8.00
C SER A 158 -21.52 7.01 9.42
N ARG A 159 -20.33 6.76 9.97
CA ARG A 159 -20.13 6.23 11.32
C ARG A 159 -19.20 7.14 12.11
N VAL A 160 -19.57 7.41 13.35
CA VAL A 160 -18.71 8.10 14.32
C VAL A 160 -18.33 7.11 15.41
N MET A 161 -17.04 7.03 15.73
CA MET A 161 -16.50 6.08 16.69
C MET A 161 -15.68 6.80 17.76
N LEU A 162 -15.98 6.50 19.02
CA LEU A 162 -15.14 6.87 20.16
C LEU A 162 -14.49 5.60 20.71
N GLY A 163 -13.16 5.52 20.62
CA GLY A 163 -12.38 4.38 21.10
C GLY A 163 -11.45 4.76 22.24
N PHE A 164 -11.37 3.90 23.25
CA PHE A 164 -10.42 4.01 24.35
C PHE A 164 -9.33 2.95 24.17
N ARG A 165 -8.07 3.36 24.27
CA ARG A 165 -6.90 2.47 24.23
C ARG A 165 -6.23 2.50 25.59
N LEU A 166 -6.06 1.32 26.19
CA LEU A 166 -5.33 1.18 27.45
C LEU A 166 -3.98 0.55 27.13
N PHE A 167 -2.92 1.30 27.38
CA PHE A 167 -1.56 0.77 27.29
C PHE A 167 -1.20 0.31 28.69
N GLY A 168 -1.33 -1.00 28.91
CA GLY A 168 -1.10 -1.61 30.21
C GLY A 168 0.27 -1.24 30.78
N PHE A 169 0.34 -1.16 32.10
CA PHE A 169 1.60 -1.16 32.84
C PHE A 169 2.33 -2.49 32.57
N SER A 170 3.12 -2.56 31.51
CA SER A 170 4.20 -3.53 31.41
C SER A 170 5.50 -2.75 31.53
N GLU A 171 6.32 -3.14 32.51
CA GLU A 171 7.68 -2.63 32.76
C GLU A 171 8.53 -2.50 31.49
#